data_AF-A0A5S9MF86-F1
#
_entry.id   AF-A0A5S9MF86-F1
#
_cell.length_a   1.000
_cell.length_b   1.000
_cell.length_c   1.000
_cell.angle_alpha   90.00
_cell.angle_beta   90.00
_cell.angle_gamma   90.00
#
_symmetry.space_group_name_H-M   'P 1'
#
loop_
_entity.id
_entity.type
_entity.pdbx_description
1 polymer ?
#
loop_
_entity_poly.entity_id
_entity_poly.type
_entity_poly.pdbx_seq_one_letter_code
_entity_poly.pdbx_strand_id
1 'polypeptide(L)'
;MTLTYGERTKLKKDPGIEMAKQQKKGAKAKLKALIYQDGGRAGQLLWNMTAPVLLYSAHLKGEIADDIQSIDNAMKWGFGWQHGPFELWDAIGVKKKAAERMEAEGRIIPAWVQDMLSKGHETFYQENADGVRAFYHNGGL
;
A
#
# COMPACT_ATOMS: atom_id res chain seq x y z
N MET A 1 21.30 18.97 27.65
CA MET A 1 20.88 17.57 27.85
C MET A 1 21.68 16.72 26.87
N THR A 2 22.66 15.94 27.34
CA THR A 2 23.49 15.10 26.48
C THR A 2 22.85 13.72 26.33
N LEU A 3 22.67 13.27 25.09
CA LEU A 3 22.18 11.92 24.79
C LEU A 3 23.33 10.94 25.01
N THR A 4 23.22 10.06 26.00
CA THR A 4 24.19 8.98 26.23
C THR A 4 23.82 7.75 25.41
N TYR A 5 24.81 7.13 24.77
CA TYR A 5 24.61 5.92 23.99
C TYR A 5 24.16 4.76 24.88
N GLY A 6 23.05 4.12 24.54
CA GLY A 6 22.58 2.88 25.13
C GLY A 6 23.01 1.68 24.29
N GLU A 7 23.29 0.54 24.95
CA GLU A 7 23.74 -0.67 24.28
C GLU A 7 22.70 -1.17 23.25
N ARG A 8 23.15 -1.46 22.02
CA ARG A 8 22.26 -1.87 20.93
C ARG A 8 21.73 -3.27 21.15
N THR A 9 20.47 -3.39 21.55
CA THR A 9 19.78 -4.67 21.64
C THR A 9 19.39 -5.18 20.26
N LYS A 10 19.69 -6.45 19.96
CA LYS A 10 19.24 -7.09 18.72
C LYS A 10 17.72 -7.24 18.73
N LEU A 11 17.07 -6.90 17.62
CA LEU A 11 15.67 -7.22 17.41
C LEU A 11 15.47 -8.73 17.56
N LYS A 12 14.53 -9.14 18.42
CA LYS A 12 14.10 -10.53 18.53
C LYS A 12 13.60 -10.98 17.15
N LYS A 13 13.84 -12.26 16.80
CA LYS A 13 13.40 -12.82 15.52
C LYS A 13 11.87 -12.68 15.40
N ASP A 14 11.43 -11.78 14.54
CA ASP A 14 10.02 -11.59 14.21
C ASP A 14 9.65 -12.63 13.12
N PRO A 15 8.67 -13.52 13.38
CA PRO A 15 8.27 -14.55 12.41
C PRO A 15 7.85 -13.98 11.05
N GLY A 16 7.27 -12.78 11.02
CA GLY A 16 6.90 -12.09 9.78
C GLY A 16 8.10 -11.72 8.94
N ILE A 17 9.20 -11.27 9.55
CA ILE A 17 10.44 -10.95 8.83
C ILE A 17 11.02 -12.20 8.16
N GLU A 18 11.02 -13.34 8.84
CA GLU A 18 11.51 -14.59 8.25
C GLU A 18 10.62 -15.09 7.10
N MET A 19 9.30 -15.01 7.26
CA MET A 19 8.36 -15.33 6.18
C MET A 19 8.55 -14.41 4.96
N ALA A 20 8.76 -13.11 5.18
CA ALA A 20 9.01 -12.16 4.10
C ALA A 20 10.31 -12.50 3.35
N LYS A 21 11.38 -12.93 4.03
CA LYS A 21 12.63 -13.36 3.37
C LYS A 21 12.43 -14.54 2.41
N GLN A 22 11.45 -15.41 2.69
CA GLN A 22 11.14 -16.57 1.84
C GLN A 22 10.42 -16.19 0.54
N GLN A 23 9.86 -14.98 0.45
CA GLN A 23 9.18 -14.52 -0.77
C GLN A 23 10.19 -14.19 -1.88
N LYS A 24 10.14 -14.98 -2.96
CA LYS A 24 10.98 -14.80 -4.16
C LYS A 24 10.36 -13.87 -5.20
N LYS A 25 9.07 -13.53 -5.08
CA LYS A 25 8.28 -12.75 -6.05
C LYS A 25 8.44 -11.21 -5.91
N GLY A 26 9.62 -10.75 -5.48
CA GLY A 26 9.94 -9.32 -5.38
C GLY A 26 9.34 -8.58 -4.17
N ALA A 27 9.53 -7.25 -4.14
CA ALA A 27 9.21 -6.39 -3.00
C ALA A 27 7.72 -6.36 -2.65
N LYS A 28 6.84 -6.33 -3.67
CA LYS A 28 5.37 -6.36 -3.50
C LYS A 28 4.89 -7.58 -2.72
N ALA A 29 5.37 -8.77 -3.08
CA ALA A 29 5.00 -10.02 -2.40
C ALA A 29 5.54 -10.07 -0.96
N LYS A 30 6.77 -9.58 -0.74
CA LYS A 30 7.37 -9.44 0.59
C LYS A 30 6.53 -8.52 1.50
N LEU A 31 6.15 -7.35 0.98
CA LEU A 31 5.34 -6.37 1.70
C LEU A 31 3.98 -6.95 2.09
N LYS A 32 3.27 -7.56 1.13
CA LYS A 32 1.97 -8.20 1.38
C LYS A 32 2.08 -9.28 2.46
N ALA A 33 3.09 -10.16 2.36
CA ALA A 33 3.29 -11.21 3.34
C ALA A 33 3.52 -10.63 4.75
N LEU A 34 4.32 -9.56 4.86
CA LEU A 34 4.66 -8.96 6.15
C LEU A 34 3.48 -8.20 6.78
N ILE A 35 2.71 -7.43 5.99
CA ILE A 35 1.57 -6.63 6.48
C ILE A 35 0.45 -7.49 7.07
N TYR A 36 0.22 -8.67 6.49
CA TYR A 36 -0.84 -9.59 6.90
C TYR A 36 -0.33 -10.76 7.75
N GLN A 37 0.87 -10.64 8.32
CA GLN A 37 1.34 -11.62 9.28
C GLN A 37 0.76 -11.31 10.67
N ASP A 38 0.04 -12.27 11.24
CA ASP A 38 -0.66 -12.08 12.51
C ASP A 38 0.29 -11.96 13.71
N GLY A 39 0.02 -10.99 14.60
CA GLY A 39 0.77 -10.83 15.85
C GLY A 39 2.22 -10.38 15.70
N GLY A 40 2.68 -10.06 14.49
CA GLY A 40 4.02 -9.52 14.23
C GLY A 40 4.09 -8.02 14.46
N ARG A 41 5.10 -7.58 15.22
CA ARG A 41 5.34 -6.14 15.45
C ARG A 41 5.74 -5.43 14.15
N ALA A 42 6.48 -6.12 13.28
CA ALA A 42 6.88 -5.58 11.98
C ALA A 42 5.67 -5.35 11.05
N GLY A 43 4.72 -6.28 11.01
CA GLY A 43 3.50 -6.16 10.20
C GLY A 43 2.60 -5.01 10.66
N GLN A 44 2.42 -4.87 11.97
CA GLN A 44 1.66 -3.76 12.56
C GLN A 44 2.28 -2.40 12.25
N LEU A 45 3.61 -2.28 12.38
CA LEU A 45 4.33 -1.05 12.05
C LEU A 45 4.12 -0.67 10.59
N LEU A 46 4.33 -1.61 9.67
CA LEU A 46 4.16 -1.35 8.24
C LEU A 46 2.73 -0.98 7.91
N TRP A 47 1.74 -1.69 8.43
CA TRP A 47 0.34 -1.33 8.22
C TRP A 47 0.01 0.08 8.71
N ASN A 48 0.48 0.44 9.91
CA ASN A 48 0.23 1.75 10.50
C ASN A 48 0.90 2.90 9.73
N MET A 49 1.94 2.61 8.93
CA MET A 49 2.54 3.57 8.01
C MET A 49 1.86 3.57 6.64
N THR A 50 1.56 2.39 6.10
CA THR A 50 1.02 2.21 4.76
C THR A 50 -0.43 2.68 4.68
N ALA A 51 -1.31 2.26 5.60
CA ALA A 51 -2.73 2.58 5.50
C ALA A 51 -3.03 4.10 5.48
N PRO A 52 -2.42 4.95 6.33
CA PRO A 52 -2.57 6.40 6.23
C PRO A 52 -2.08 6.97 4.89
N VAL A 53 -0.94 6.49 4.38
CA VAL A 53 -0.42 6.93 3.08
C VAL A 53 -1.40 6.63 1.96
N LEU A 54 -1.96 5.41 1.93
CA LEU A 54 -2.91 5.00 0.90
C LEU A 54 -4.16 5.88 0.89
N LEU A 55 -4.75 6.11 2.07
CA LEU A 55 -5.94 6.95 2.21
C LEU A 55 -5.66 8.40 1.85
N TYR A 56 -4.53 8.94 2.32
CA TYR A 56 -4.13 10.31 2.03
C TYR A 56 -3.91 10.50 0.52
N SER A 57 -3.15 9.62 -0.12
CA SER A 57 -2.96 9.65 -1.58
C SER A 57 -4.28 9.57 -2.35
N ALA A 58 -5.25 8.78 -1.88
CA ALA A 58 -6.56 8.71 -2.51
C ALA A 58 -7.44 9.94 -2.26
N HIS A 59 -7.27 10.67 -1.15
CA HIS A 59 -7.92 11.96 -0.95
C HIS A 59 -7.36 13.06 -1.85
N LEU A 60 -6.07 13.01 -2.17
CA LEU A 60 -5.41 14.01 -3.03
C LEU A 60 -5.85 13.93 -4.50
N LYS A 61 -6.42 12.80 -4.94
CA LYS A 61 -6.97 12.65 -6.29
C LYS A 61 -8.17 13.57 -6.48
N GLY A 62 -8.09 14.46 -7.47
CA GLY A 62 -9.09 15.48 -7.75
C GLY A 62 -8.93 16.78 -6.96
N GLU A 63 -8.00 16.83 -6.00
CA GLU A 63 -7.63 18.07 -5.30
C GLU A 63 -6.33 18.65 -5.85
N ILE A 64 -5.27 17.83 -5.92
CA ILE A 64 -3.95 18.27 -6.39
C ILE A 64 -3.39 17.46 -7.57
N ALA A 65 -4.05 16.36 -7.93
CA ALA A 65 -3.67 15.53 -9.08
C ALA A 65 -4.91 14.99 -9.79
N ASP A 66 -4.90 15.03 -11.12
CA ASP A 66 -6.03 14.63 -11.95
C ASP A 66 -6.23 13.10 -11.99
N ASP A 67 -5.14 12.35 -11.78
CA ASP A 67 -5.12 10.90 -11.89
C ASP A 67 -4.15 10.23 -10.91
N ILE A 68 -4.34 8.92 -10.72
CA ILE A 68 -3.57 8.12 -9.77
C ILE A 68 -2.14 7.84 -10.22
N GLN A 69 -1.89 7.83 -11.54
CA GLN A 69 -0.57 7.58 -12.10
C GLN A 69 0.36 8.76 -11.83
N SER A 70 -0.17 9.98 -11.91
CA SER A 70 0.51 11.22 -11.57
C SER A 70 0.96 11.23 -10.09
N ILE A 71 0.09 10.81 -9.18
CA ILE A 71 0.44 10.66 -7.74
C ILE A 71 1.52 9.59 -7.55
N ASP A 72 1.38 8.43 -8.18
CA ASP A 72 2.38 7.37 -8.09
C ASP A 72 3.74 7.81 -8.64
N ASN A 73 3.76 8.50 -9.78
CA ASN A 73 4.99 9.01 -10.38
C ASN A 73 5.63 10.11 -9.54
N ALA A 74 4.84 11.00 -8.93
CA ALA A 74 5.35 12.00 -8.00
C ALA A 74 6.08 11.35 -6.81
N MET A 75 5.51 10.26 -6.25
CA MET A 75 6.17 9.53 -5.17
C MET A 75 7.44 8.79 -5.64
N LYS A 76 7.39 8.16 -6.82
CA LYS A 76 8.53 7.44 -7.38
C LYS A 76 9.70 8.36 -7.73
N TRP A 77 9.43 9.48 -8.41
CA TRP A 77 10.48 10.38 -8.90
C TRP A 77 10.87 11.45 -7.88
N GLY A 78 9.93 11.94 -7.08
CA GLY A 78 10.18 12.96 -6.07
C GLY A 78 10.82 12.40 -4.79
N PHE A 79 10.44 11.19 -4.39
CA PHE A 79 10.88 10.59 -3.12
C PHE A 79 11.65 9.27 -3.31
N GLY A 80 11.94 8.88 -4.55
CA GLY A 80 12.73 7.68 -4.86
C GLY A 80 12.02 6.36 -4.53
N TRP A 81 10.68 6.35 -4.48
CA TRP A 81 9.94 5.14 -4.20
C TRP A 81 10.04 4.15 -5.36
N GLN A 82 10.13 2.86 -5.07
CA GLN A 82 10.09 1.82 -6.12
C GLN A 82 8.68 1.63 -6.68
N HIS A 83 7.68 1.81 -5.83
CA HIS A 83 6.27 1.64 -6.17
C HIS A 83 5.49 2.79 -5.55
N GLY A 84 4.57 3.36 -6.31
CA GLY A 84 3.68 4.41 -5.81
C GLY A 84 2.59 3.86 -4.87
N PRO A 85 1.90 4.73 -4.11
CA PRO A 85 0.81 4.34 -3.21
C PRO A 85 -0.25 3.46 -3.86
N PHE A 86 -0.73 3.76 -5.07
CA PHE A 86 -1.77 2.95 -5.72
C PHE A 86 -1.21 1.61 -6.22
N GLU A 87 0.03 1.58 -6.71
CA GLU A 87 0.72 0.32 -7.02
C GLU A 87 0.93 -0.56 -5.77
N LEU A 88 1.18 0.07 -4.60
CA LEU A 88 1.28 -0.61 -3.30
C LEU A 88 -0.08 -1.16 -2.88
N TRP A 89 -1.14 -0.37 -3.05
CA TRP A 89 -2.49 -0.77 -2.69
C TRP A 89 -2.92 -2.01 -3.48
N ASP A 90 -2.68 -2.01 -4.80
CA ASP A 90 -2.89 -3.19 -5.66
C ASP A 90 -2.08 -4.40 -5.19
N ALA A 91 -0.81 -4.19 -4.82
CA ALA A 91 0.06 -5.26 -4.34
C ALA A 91 -0.49 -5.94 -3.07
N ILE A 92 -0.96 -5.16 -2.11
CA ILE A 92 -1.50 -5.67 -0.85
C ILE A 92 -2.95 -6.17 -0.98
N GLY A 93 -3.64 -5.82 -2.07
CA GLY A 93 -5.02 -6.20 -2.39
C GLY A 93 -6.02 -5.17 -1.86
N VAL A 94 -6.70 -4.49 -2.79
CA VAL A 94 -7.56 -3.33 -2.50
C VAL A 94 -8.80 -3.71 -1.68
N LYS A 95 -9.71 -4.52 -2.24
CA LYS A 95 -11.01 -4.84 -1.64
C LYS A 95 -10.91 -5.78 -0.44
N LYS A 96 -10.61 -7.06 -0.72
CA LYS A 96 -10.69 -8.20 0.21
C LYS A 96 -9.68 -8.20 1.37
N LYS A 97 -8.83 -7.17 1.47
CA LYS A 97 -7.78 -7.12 2.50
C LYS A 97 -7.55 -5.73 3.04
N ALA A 98 -7.26 -4.75 2.18
CA ALA A 98 -6.91 -3.42 2.65
C ALA A 98 -8.15 -2.61 3.05
N ALA A 99 -9.15 -2.48 2.17
CA ALA A 99 -10.35 -1.69 2.42
C ALA A 99 -11.16 -2.23 3.60
N GLU A 100 -11.46 -3.53 3.61
CA GLU A 100 -12.19 -4.17 4.72
C GLU A 100 -11.48 -4.01 6.07
N ARG A 101 -10.15 -4.14 6.10
CA ARG A 101 -9.37 -3.92 7.33
C ARG A 101 -9.42 -2.46 7.78
N MET A 102 -9.27 -1.52 6.84
CA MET A 102 -9.36 -0.09 7.15
C MET A 102 -10.73 0.28 7.71
N GLU A 103 -11.81 -0.25 7.13
CA GLU A 103 -13.18 -0.05 7.62
C GLU A 103 -13.38 -0.67 9.00
N ALA A 104 -12.88 -1.88 9.25
CA ALA A 104 -12.92 -2.52 10.57
C ALA A 104 -12.13 -1.74 11.64
N GLU A 105 -11.09 -1.00 11.23
CA GLU A 105 -10.33 -0.08 12.08
C GLU A 105 -11.00 1.31 12.24
N GLY A 106 -12.18 1.53 11.64
CA GLY A 106 -12.91 2.80 11.68
C GLY A 106 -12.33 3.89 10.78
N ARG A 107 -11.48 3.53 9.81
CA ARG A 107 -10.95 4.47 8.81
C ARG A 107 -11.96 4.66 7.68
N ILE A 108 -12.03 5.88 7.15
CA ILE A 108 -12.95 6.22 6.07
C ILE A 108 -12.24 6.00 4.73
N ILE A 109 -12.79 5.12 3.90
CA ILE A 109 -12.34 4.93 2.51
C ILE A 109 -12.91 6.08 1.65
N PRO A 110 -12.11 6.72 0.78
CA PRO A 110 -12.61 7.77 -0.10
C PRO A 110 -13.75 7.28 -1.00
N ALA A 111 -14.77 8.12 -1.19
CA ALA A 111 -16.00 7.74 -1.88
C ALA A 111 -15.76 7.18 -3.30
N TRP A 112 -14.81 7.73 -4.04
CA TRP A 112 -14.48 7.26 -5.39
C TRP A 112 -13.86 5.86 -5.40
N VAL A 113 -13.12 5.49 -4.34
CA VAL A 113 -12.59 4.13 -4.17
C VAL A 113 -13.71 3.17 -3.81
N GLN A 114 -14.63 3.58 -2.94
CA GLN A 114 -15.83 2.78 -2.63
C GLN A 114 -16.69 2.54 -3.88
N ASP A 115 -16.90 3.58 -4.70
CA ASP A 115 -17.60 3.49 -5.99
C ASP A 115 -16.89 2.51 -6.94
N MET A 116 -15.56 2.63 -7.10
CA MET A 116 -14.74 1.71 -7.88
C MET A 116 -14.96 0.25 -7.42
N LEU A 117 -14.88 -0.01 -6.11
CA LEU A 117 -15.07 -1.34 -5.53
C LEU A 117 -16.50 -1.87 -5.68
N SER A 118 -17.50 -0.98 -5.68
CA SER A 118 -18.92 -1.30 -5.89
C SER A 118 -19.21 -1.71 -7.33
N LYS A 119 -18.48 -1.12 -8.29
CA LYS A 119 -18.54 -1.45 -9.73
C LYS A 119 -17.80 -2.76 -10.08
N GLY A 120 -17.20 -3.42 -9.08
CA GLY A 120 -16.51 -4.70 -9.26
C GLY A 120 -15.03 -4.57 -9.62
N HIS A 121 -14.48 -3.35 -9.67
CA HIS A 121 -13.05 -3.13 -9.90
C HIS A 121 -12.26 -3.36 -8.61
N GLU A 122 -11.50 -4.45 -8.54
CA GLU A 122 -10.70 -4.82 -7.36
C GLU A 122 -9.23 -4.33 -7.41
N THR A 123 -8.82 -3.68 -8.51
CA THR A 123 -7.49 -3.11 -8.70
C THR A 123 -7.58 -1.72 -9.33
N PHE A 124 -6.59 -0.88 -9.05
CA PHE A 124 -6.42 0.44 -9.64
C PHE A 124 -5.75 0.38 -11.02
N TYR A 125 -4.85 -0.58 -11.22
CA TYR A 125 -4.17 -0.79 -12.50
C TYR A 125 -4.54 -2.12 -13.14
N GLN A 126 -4.52 -2.15 -14.47
CA GLN A 126 -4.56 -3.35 -15.29
C GLN A 126 -3.47 -3.29 -16.35
N GLU A 127 -2.95 -4.46 -16.72
CA GLU A 127 -1.96 -4.59 -17.79
C GLU A 127 -2.52 -5.60 -18.79
N ASN A 128 -2.51 -5.23 -20.07
CA ASN A 128 -2.94 -6.13 -21.14
C ASN A 128 -1.80 -7.08 -21.55
N ALA A 129 -2.09 -8.03 -22.45
CA ALA A 129 -1.10 -9.01 -22.92
C ALA A 129 0.12 -8.37 -23.63
N ASP A 130 -0.04 -7.14 -24.12
CA ASP A 130 1.01 -6.37 -24.81
C ASP A 130 1.85 -5.51 -23.86
N GLY A 131 1.61 -5.60 -22.55
CA GLY A 131 2.33 -4.83 -21.53
C GLY A 131 1.88 -3.37 -21.40
N VAL A 132 0.79 -2.98 -22.07
CA VAL A 132 0.20 -1.65 -21.93
C VAL A 132 -0.58 -1.60 -20.63
N ARG A 133 -0.17 -0.66 -19.76
CA ARG A 133 -0.77 -0.47 -18.45
C ARG A 133 -1.84 0.61 -18.52
N ALA A 134 -3.07 0.25 -18.19
CA ALA A 134 -4.18 1.14 -17.96
C ALA A 134 -4.39 1.36 -16.46
N PHE A 135 -5.05 2.45 -16.10
CA PHE A 135 -5.34 2.81 -14.72
C PHE A 135 -6.77 3.33 -14.59
N TYR A 136 -7.37 3.11 -13.43
CA TYR A 136 -8.74 3.51 -13.17
C TYR A 136 -8.89 5.03 -13.24
N HIS A 137 -9.79 5.49 -14.11
CA HIS A 137 -10.12 6.91 -14.28
C HIS A 137 -11.63 7.08 -14.52
N ASN A 138 -12.28 7.88 -13.69
CA ASN A 138 -13.68 8.32 -13.83
C ASN A 138 -14.69 7.21 -14.18
N GLY A 139 -14.62 6.04 -13.52
CA GLY A 139 -15.61 4.97 -13.69
C GLY A 139 -15.23 3.88 -14.69
N GLY A 140 -14.07 3.98 -15.33
CA GLY A 140 -13.51 2.95 -16.21
C GLY A 140 -12.09 2.56 -15.80
N LEU A 141 -11.71 1.34 -16.17
CA LEU A 141 -10.36 0.79 -16.11
C LEU A 141 -9.78 0.69 -17.52
#